data_AF-A0A061NT43-F1
#
_entry.id   AF-A0A061NT43-F1
#
_cell.length_a   1.000
_cell.length_b   1.000
_cell.length_c   1.000
_cell.angle_alpha   90.00
_cell.angle_beta   90.00
_cell.angle_gamma   90.00
#
_symmetry.space_group_name_H-M   'P 1'
#
loop_
_entity.id
_entity.type
_entity.pdbx_description
1 polymer ?
#
loop_
_entity_poly.entity_id
_entity_poly.type
_entity_poly.pdbx_seq_one_letter_code
_entity_poly.pdbx_strand_id
1 'polypeptide(L)' 'MTNILMVVTNGHTMDNGHLAGIWLSEFAEPYEILRENGYEITVASPKHRISN' A
#
# COMPACT_ATOMS: atom_id res chain seq x y z
N MET A 1 14.31 -10.83 -12.57
CA MET A 1 13.48 -10.64 -11.36
C MET A 1 12.90 -9.24 -11.44
N THR A 2 11.58 -9.10 -11.33
CA THR A 2 10.90 -7.80 -11.42
C THR A 2 10.48 -7.38 -10.03
N ASN A 3 10.82 -6.15 -9.67
CA ASN A 3 10.58 -5.59 -8.34
C ASN A 3 9.53 -4.50 -8.43
N ILE A 4 8.54 -4.54 -7.54
CA ILE A 4 7.38 -3.64 -7.53
C ILE A 4 7.37 -2.85 -6.22
N LEU A 5 7.25 -1.53 -6.32
CA LEU A 5 7.03 -0.65 -5.17
C LEU A 5 5.54 -0.27 -5.12
N MET A 6 4.86 -0.74 -4.08
CA MET A 6 3.49 -0.32 -3.77
C MET A 6 3.55 0.80 -2.72
N VAL A 7 3.06 1.98 -3.08
CA VAL A 7 3.01 3.13 -2.17
C VAL A 7 1.59 3.33 -1.68
N VAL A 8 1.41 3.33 -0.36
CA VAL A 8 0.11 3.53 0.30
C VAL A 8 0.11 4.82 1.12
N THR A 9 -1.08 5.37 1.33
CA THR A 9 -1.26 6.55 2.19
C THR A 9 -1.01 6.22 3.67
N ASN A 10 -0.54 7.19 4.45
CA ASN A 10 -0.50 7.10 5.91
C ASN A 10 -1.85 7.38 6.57
N GLY A 11 -2.85 7.80 5.78
CA GLY A 11 -4.11 8.33 6.29
C GLY A 11 -3.97 9.71 6.92
N HIS A 12 -5.05 10.48 6.86
CA HIS A 12 -5.16 11.78 7.50
C HIS A 12 -6.63 12.13 7.76
N THR A 13 -6.86 13.00 8.73
CA THR A 13 -8.18 13.57 8.97
C THR A 13 -8.53 14.55 7.85
N MET A 14 -9.65 14.34 7.18
CA MET A 14 -10.14 15.25 6.16
C MET A 14 -10.70 16.54 6.78
N ASP A 15 -10.91 17.57 5.96
CA ASP A 15 -11.42 18.88 6.41
C ASP A 15 -12.79 18.81 7.11
N ASN A 16 -13.57 17.76 6.84
CA ASN A 16 -14.85 17.49 7.48
C ASN A 16 -14.74 16.75 8.83
N GLY A 17 -13.51 16.53 9.32
CA GLY A 17 -13.23 15.85 10.60
C GLY A 17 -13.24 14.32 10.54
N HIS A 18 -13.60 13.72 9.41
CA HIS A 18 -13.58 12.26 9.26
C HIS A 18 -12.17 11.77 8.89
N LEU A 19 -11.77 10.62 9.44
CA LEU A 19 -10.50 9.98 9.09
C LEU A 19 -10.62 9.30 7.72
N ALA A 20 -9.70 9.64 6.80
CA ALA A 20 -9.46 8.87 5.60
C ALA A 20 -8.13 8.10 5.73
N GLY A 21 -8.09 6.91 5.17
CA GLY A 21 -6.96 6.00 5.26
C GLY A 21 -6.78 5.21 3.98
N ILE A 22 -6.03 4.12 4.11
CA ILE A 22 -5.90 3.14 3.03
C ILE A 22 -7.25 2.48 2.74
N TRP A 23 -7.61 2.37 1.46
CA TRP A 23 -8.70 1.49 1.03
C TRP A 23 -8.14 0.08 0.88
N LEU A 24 -8.52 -0.82 1.79
CA LEU A 24 -7.82 -2.10 1.94
C LEU A 24 -7.83 -2.96 0.66
N SER A 25 -8.95 -3.01 -0.08
CA SER A 25 -9.03 -3.81 -1.31
C SER A 25 -8.13 -3.29 -2.44
N GLU A 26 -7.92 -1.97 -2.54
CA GLU A 26 -7.00 -1.37 -3.52
C GLU A 26 -5.54 -1.78 -3.29
N PHE A 27 -5.21 -2.20 -2.07
CA PHE A 27 -3.90 -2.74 -1.73
C PHE A 27 -3.89 -4.28 -1.78
N ALA A 28 -4.82 -4.94 -1.10
CA ALA A 28 -4.79 -6.38 -0.87
C ALA A 28 -4.96 -7.19 -2.16
N GLU A 29 -5.92 -6.83 -3.02
CA GLU A 29 -6.18 -7.62 -4.25
C GLU A 29 -4.98 -7.55 -5.22
N PRO A 30 -4.39 -6.37 -5.52
CA PRO A 30 -3.19 -6.32 -6.35
C PRO A 30 -1.98 -6.96 -5.67
N TYR A 31 -1.80 -6.76 -4.35
CA TYR A 31 -0.67 -7.34 -3.62
C TYR A 31 -0.66 -8.87 -3.73
N GLU A 32 -1.80 -9.52 -3.52
CA GLU A 32 -1.90 -10.98 -3.61
C GLU A 32 -1.65 -11.49 -5.03
N ILE A 33 -2.28 -10.90 -6.04
CA ILE A 33 -2.08 -11.31 -7.45
C ILE A 33 -0.60 -11.15 -7.84
N LEU A 34 0.04 -10.05 -7.47
CA LEU A 34 1.44 -9.81 -7.81
C LEU A 34 2.37 -10.78 -7.06
N ARG A 35 2.09 -11.06 -5.79
CA ARG A 35 2.85 -12.03 -4.99
C ARG A 35 2.74 -13.44 -5.56
N GLU A 36 1.53 -13.86 -5.96
CA GLU A 36 1.28 -15.15 -6.59
C GLU A 36 1.99 -15.31 -7.94
N ASN A 37 2.17 -14.22 -8.68
CA ASN A 37 2.94 -14.20 -9.93
C ASN A 37 4.47 -14.15 -9.72
N GLY A 38 4.94 -14.20 -8.48
CA GLY A 38 6.37 -14.29 -8.15
C GLY A 38 7.13 -12.96 -8.23
N TYR A 39 6.44 -11.82 -8.13
CA TYR A 39 7.09 -10.51 -8.05
C TYR A 39 7.66 -10.25 -6.65
N GLU A 40 8.80 -9.57 -6.59
CA GLU A 40 9.36 -9.06 -5.34
C GLU A 40 8.70 -7.71 -5.03
N ILE A 41 7.97 -7.62 -3.91
CA ILE A 41 7.14 -6.44 -3.59
C ILE A 41 7.70 -5.74 -2.36
N THR A 42 7.92 -4.43 -2.48
CA THR A 42 8.16 -3.53 -1.34
C THR A 42 6.95 -2.65 -1.12
N VAL A 43 6.51 -2.53 0.13
CA VAL A 43 5.40 -1.64 0.51
C VAL A 43 5.95 -0.46 1.31
N ALA A 44 5.59 0.76 0.91
CA ALA A 44 6.03 1.98 1.55
C ALA A 44 4.88 2.98 1.71
N SER A 45 5.08 3.96 2.59
CA SER A 45 4.22 5.12 2.75
C SER A 45 5.08 6.38 2.90
N PRO A 46 4.55 7.58 2.61
CA PRO A 46 5.31 8.82 2.72
C PRO A 46 6.01 9.05 4.07
N LYS A 47 5.43 8.58 5.19
CA LYS A 47 6.03 8.72 6.53
C LYS A 47 6.90 7.53 6.96
N HIS A 48 6.76 6.36 6.33
CA HIS A 48 7.55 5.17 6.71
C HIS A 48 7.52 4.05 5.67
N ARG A 49 8.58 3.23 5.61
CA ARG A 49 8.57 1.95 4.87
C ARG A 49 7.71 0.93 5.65
N ILE A 50 6.76 0.27 5.00
CA ILE A 50 5.80 -0.63 5.67
C ILE A 50 6.26 -2.10 5.62
N SER A 51 7.15 -2.47 4.68
CA SER A 51 7.75 -3.81 4.63
C SER A 51 9.27 -3.81 4.83
N ASN A 52 9.79 -4.95 5.26
CA ASN A 52 11.23 -5.23 5.32
C ASN A 52 11.78 -5.66 3.96
#